data_AF-A0A922IQK6-F1
#
_entry.id   AF-A0A922IQK6-F1
#
_cell.length_a   1.000
_cell.length_b   1.000
_cell.length_c   1.000
_cell.angle_alpha   90.00
_cell.angle_beta   90.00
_cell.angle_gamma   90.00
#
_symmetry.space_group_name_H-M   'P 1'
#
loop_
_entity.id
_entity.type
_entity.pdbx_description
1 polymer ?
#
loop_
_entity_poly.entity_id
_entity_poly.type
_entity_poly.pdbx_seq_one_letter_code
_entity_poly.pdbx_strand_id
1 'polypeptide(L)'
;MLIQGGKRQRRRVKAAVLAGPLPQVGRLFYVHDYRTNARFLVDTGAQVSVVPRGSSKSQATVLRLRAANGSVIPTYGTRQLAVNLGNRRRYLWTFIIADVPTAILGIDFLQHYELLVDSRRLQLIDTSSNSKFMGCKAHMNAYRILGTFYSRDDKFHALFEKFPVITKPLEELPSVTNRVVHHIVTRGPPVTARPRRLAPDKLAFAKREFDNLLATGIIRPSHSPWASPLHMVRKKMGLVGDHAATTEL
;
A
#
# COMPACT_ATOMS: atom_id res chain seq x y z
N MET A 1 2.45 -22.81 36.79
CA MET A 1 1.72 -22.50 35.54
C MET A 1 2.70 -21.80 34.60
N LEU A 2 3.33 -22.55 33.69
CA LEU A 2 4.36 -22.03 32.78
C LEU A 2 3.70 -21.22 31.64
N ILE A 3 4.07 -19.95 31.51
CA ILE A 3 3.74 -19.14 30.33
C ILE A 3 4.85 -19.39 29.29
N GLN A 4 4.58 -20.20 28.28
CA GLN A 4 5.45 -20.36 27.13
C GLN A 4 5.50 -19.05 26.32
N GLY A 5 6.65 -18.38 26.33
CA GLY A 5 6.92 -17.19 25.52
C GLY A 5 7.11 -17.52 24.04
N GLY A 6 6.02 -17.65 23.29
CA GLY A 6 6.06 -17.78 21.84
C GLY A 6 6.28 -16.43 21.14
N LYS A 7 7.39 -16.26 20.42
CA LYS A 7 7.59 -15.12 19.51
C LYS A 7 6.55 -15.14 18.39
N ARG A 8 5.73 -14.09 18.29
CA ARG A 8 4.73 -13.89 17.22
C ARG A 8 5.43 -13.76 15.85
N GLN A 9 5.08 -14.61 14.88
CA GLN A 9 5.55 -14.48 13.50
C GLN A 9 5.02 -13.17 12.89
N ARG A 10 5.93 -12.28 12.51
CA ARG A 10 5.60 -11.06 11.73
C ARG A 10 5.31 -11.46 10.28
N ARG A 11 4.09 -11.21 9.81
CA ARG A 11 3.78 -11.07 8.38
C ARG A 11 4.28 -9.71 7.90
N ARG A 12 4.86 -9.70 6.70
CA ARG A 12 5.42 -8.52 6.02
C ARG A 12 4.34 -7.55 5.58
N VAL A 13 4.67 -6.25 5.60
CA VAL A 13 4.17 -5.29 4.62
C VAL A 13 5.37 -4.50 4.14
N LYS A 14 5.61 -4.52 2.83
CA LYS A 14 6.48 -3.56 2.15
C LYS A 14 5.57 -2.71 1.27
N ALA A 15 5.46 -1.43 1.61
CA ALA A 15 5.18 -0.40 0.63
C ALA A 15 6.32 0.61 0.77
N ALA A 16 7.20 0.65 -0.22
CA ALA A 16 8.26 1.65 -0.28
C ALA A 16 7.63 3.00 -0.60
N VAL A 17 7.82 3.98 0.28
CA VAL A 17 7.64 5.39 -0.04
C VAL A 17 8.89 5.83 -0.80
N LEU A 18 8.73 6.24 -2.06
CA LEU A 18 9.78 6.94 -2.80
C LEU A 18 9.65 8.43 -2.48
N ALA A 19 10.59 8.98 -1.72
CA ALA A 19 10.82 10.41 -1.62
C ALA A 19 11.73 10.84 -2.79
N GLY A 20 11.19 11.67 -3.68
CA GLY A 20 11.86 12.25 -4.86
C GLY A 20 10.83 12.80 -5.84
N PRO A 21 11.17 13.76 -6.72
CA PRO A 21 10.24 14.26 -7.73
C PRO A 21 9.92 13.11 -8.70
N LEU A 22 8.70 12.55 -8.56
CA LEU A 22 8.26 11.39 -9.32
C LEU A 22 8.08 11.76 -10.81
N PRO A 23 8.54 10.93 -11.75
CA PRO A 23 8.13 11.02 -13.15
C PRO A 23 6.59 10.98 -13.23
N GLN A 24 6.03 12.05 -13.80
CA GLN A 24 4.60 12.34 -13.81
C GLN A 24 3.82 11.49 -14.83
N VAL A 25 3.60 10.21 -14.53
CA VAL A 25 2.79 9.32 -15.38
C VAL A 25 1.89 8.44 -14.51
N GLY A 26 0.56 8.59 -14.65
CA GLY A 26 -0.44 7.82 -13.90
C GLY A 26 -0.29 6.31 -14.12
N ARG A 27 -0.47 5.50 -13.07
CA ARG A 27 -0.31 4.03 -13.10
C ARG A 27 -1.59 3.25 -13.37
N LEU A 28 -2.74 3.94 -13.44
CA LEU A 28 -4.03 3.30 -13.69
C LEU A 28 -4.17 2.86 -15.15
N PHE A 29 -4.76 1.68 -15.34
CA PHE A 29 -4.95 1.03 -16.64
C PHE A 29 -6.41 1.12 -17.08
N TYR A 30 -6.65 1.83 -18.19
CA TYR A 30 -7.98 1.99 -18.77
C TYR A 30 -8.08 1.33 -20.12
N VAL A 31 -9.24 0.77 -20.44
CA VAL A 31 -9.62 0.38 -21.81
C VAL A 31 -10.76 1.25 -22.30
N HIS A 32 -10.79 1.47 -23.61
CA HIS A 32 -11.84 2.23 -24.28
C HIS A 32 -12.81 1.28 -24.96
N ASP A 33 -14.09 1.58 -24.86
CA ASP A 33 -15.07 1.11 -25.81
C ASP A 33 -14.92 1.92 -27.10
N TYR A 34 -14.45 1.30 -28.18
CA TYR A 34 -14.22 1.98 -29.47
C TYR A 34 -15.51 2.49 -30.13
N ARG A 35 -16.69 2.00 -29.73
CA ARG A 35 -17.98 2.45 -30.27
C ARG A 35 -18.52 3.68 -29.54
N THR A 36 -18.42 3.70 -28.22
CA THR A 36 -19.02 4.76 -27.38
C THR A 36 -17.98 5.75 -26.84
N ASN A 37 -16.70 5.45 -27.01
CA ASN A 37 -15.57 6.12 -26.35
C ASN A 37 -15.65 6.12 -24.81
N ALA A 38 -16.48 5.24 -24.24
CA ALA A 38 -16.55 5.08 -22.79
C ALA A 38 -15.24 4.48 -22.26
N ARG A 39 -14.77 5.00 -21.13
CA ARG A 39 -13.57 4.53 -20.46
C ARG A 39 -13.92 3.61 -19.31
N PHE A 40 -13.24 2.48 -19.25
CA PHE A 40 -13.35 1.53 -18.17
C PHE A 40 -12.00 1.35 -17.49
N LEU A 41 -11.96 1.50 -16.17
CA LEU A 41 -10.83 1.10 -15.36
C LEU A 41 -10.77 -0.43 -15.32
N VAL A 42 -9.61 -1.01 -15.61
CA VAL A 42 -9.38 -2.44 -15.42
C VAL A 42 -8.95 -2.66 -13.97
N ASP A 43 -9.79 -3.34 -13.18
CA ASP A 43 -9.55 -3.53 -11.75
C ASP A 43 -9.78 -5.00 -11.35
N THR A 44 -8.68 -5.75 -11.24
CA THR A 44 -8.71 -7.13 -10.75
C THR A 44 -9.07 -7.23 -9.27
N GLY A 45 -9.06 -6.11 -8.52
CA GLY A 45 -9.48 -6.03 -7.12
C GLY A 45 -10.98 -5.81 -6.94
N ALA A 46 -11.73 -5.48 -8.00
CA ALA A 46 -13.18 -5.36 -7.95
C ALA A 46 -13.85 -6.71 -8.24
N GLN A 47 -14.71 -7.18 -7.33
CA GLN A 47 -15.42 -8.46 -7.53
C GLN A 47 -16.45 -8.39 -8.67
N VAL A 48 -17.01 -7.22 -8.93
CA VAL A 48 -18.09 -7.00 -9.89
C VAL A 48 -17.77 -5.84 -10.82
N SER A 49 -18.29 -5.91 -12.04
CA SER A 49 -18.17 -4.86 -13.03
C SER A 49 -19.30 -3.83 -12.88
N VAL A 50 -18.92 -2.56 -12.84
CA VAL A 50 -19.85 -1.45 -12.55
C VAL A 50 -19.78 -0.36 -13.59
N VAL A 51 -20.89 0.36 -13.75
CA VAL A 51 -20.96 1.59 -14.54
C VAL A 51 -21.52 2.75 -13.69
N PRO A 52 -21.07 3.99 -13.92
CA PRO A 52 -21.59 5.15 -13.24
C PRO A 52 -23.11 5.29 -13.43
N ARG A 53 -23.77 5.78 -12.39
CA ARG A 53 -25.14 6.26 -12.50
C ARG A 53 -25.19 7.41 -13.51
N GLY A 54 -26.04 7.28 -14.53
CA GLY A 54 -26.33 8.36 -15.47
C GLY A 54 -27.23 9.44 -14.85
N SER A 55 -27.66 10.41 -15.64
CA SER A 55 -28.49 11.55 -15.18
C SER A 55 -29.91 11.17 -14.73
N SER A 56 -30.33 9.92 -14.88
CA SER A 56 -31.66 9.46 -14.49
C SER A 56 -31.81 9.40 -12.97
N LYS A 57 -32.94 9.89 -12.46
CA LYS A 57 -33.32 9.84 -11.05
C LYS A 57 -33.86 8.44 -10.68
N SER A 58 -33.04 7.41 -10.85
CA SER A 58 -33.38 6.06 -10.37
C SER A 58 -33.24 6.00 -8.84
N GLN A 59 -34.18 5.33 -8.17
CA GLN A 59 -34.08 5.05 -6.75
C GLN A 59 -32.97 4.01 -6.47
N ALA A 60 -32.31 4.15 -5.34
CA ALA A 60 -31.29 3.19 -4.93
C ALA A 60 -31.93 1.84 -4.59
N THR A 61 -31.28 0.75 -5.02
CA THR A 61 -31.76 -0.61 -4.75
C THR A 61 -31.28 -1.12 -3.39
N VAL A 62 -31.81 -2.29 -3.00
CA VAL A 62 -31.40 -3.03 -1.79
C VAL A 62 -29.96 -3.54 -1.92
N LEU A 63 -29.51 -3.87 -3.13
CA LEU A 63 -28.13 -4.29 -3.36
C LEU A 63 -27.19 -3.09 -3.10
N ARG A 64 -26.17 -3.32 -2.28
CA ARG A 64 -25.15 -2.32 -1.96
C ARG A 64 -23.78 -2.91 -2.21
N LEU A 65 -22.93 -2.16 -2.92
CA LEU A 65 -21.54 -2.53 -3.08
C LEU A 65 -20.72 -1.94 -1.92
N ARG A 66 -19.53 -2.49 -1.69
CA ARG A 66 -18.58 -1.98 -0.71
C ARG A 66 -17.26 -1.65 -1.39
N ALA A 67 -16.74 -0.46 -1.11
CA ALA A 67 -15.41 -0.08 -1.52
C ALA A 67 -14.35 -0.76 -0.64
N ALA A 68 -13.08 -0.72 -1.06
CA ALA A 68 -11.96 -1.25 -0.29
C ALA A 68 -11.77 -0.59 1.10
N ASN A 69 -12.28 0.63 1.29
CA ASN A 69 -12.29 1.32 2.60
C ASN A 69 -13.53 0.99 3.46
N GLY A 70 -14.34 0.01 3.05
CA GLY A 70 -15.54 -0.42 3.77
C GLY A 70 -16.77 0.48 3.62
N SER A 71 -16.65 1.63 2.95
CA SER A 71 -17.79 2.52 2.66
C SER A 71 -18.80 1.85 1.72
N VAL A 72 -20.07 2.21 1.91
CA VAL A 72 -21.17 1.68 1.11
C VAL A 72 -21.29 2.49 -0.17
N ILE A 73 -21.30 1.81 -1.31
CA ILE A 73 -21.59 2.38 -2.62
C ILE A 73 -23.05 2.05 -2.97
N PRO A 74 -23.94 3.04 -3.06
CA PRO A 74 -25.30 2.85 -3.53
C PRO A 74 -25.34 2.28 -4.96
N THR A 75 -26.29 1.38 -5.22
CA THR A 75 -26.54 0.85 -6.58
C THR A 75 -27.95 1.18 -7.04
N TYR A 76 -28.17 1.15 -8.35
CA TYR A 76 -29.37 1.66 -9.01
C TYR A 76 -29.93 0.68 -10.06
N GLY A 77 -29.68 -0.61 -9.85
CA GLY A 77 -30.08 -1.69 -10.74
C GLY A 77 -28.93 -2.17 -11.62
N THR A 78 -29.27 -2.84 -12.72
CA THR A 78 -28.30 -3.37 -13.68
C THR A 78 -28.58 -2.86 -15.08
N ARG A 79 -27.55 -2.88 -15.94
CA ARG A 79 -27.67 -2.53 -17.36
C ARG A 79 -26.78 -3.44 -18.19
N GLN A 80 -27.36 -4.07 -19.20
CA GLN A 80 -26.59 -4.83 -20.16
C GLN A 80 -25.92 -3.89 -21.17
N LEU A 81 -24.61 -4.04 -21.35
CA LEU A 81 -23.81 -3.26 -22.30
C LEU A 81 -22.90 -4.18 -23.09
N ALA A 82 -22.69 -3.86 -24.36
CA ALA A 82 -21.70 -4.53 -25.20
C ALA A 82 -20.43 -3.67 -25.24
N VAL A 83 -19.36 -4.11 -24.57
CA VAL A 83 -18.06 -3.45 -24.61
C VAL A 83 -17.35 -3.83 -25.90
N ASN A 84 -16.90 -2.86 -26.69
CA ASN A 84 -16.09 -3.08 -27.88
C ASN A 84 -14.62 -2.75 -27.59
N LEU A 85 -13.77 -3.78 -27.46
CA LEU A 85 -12.35 -3.62 -27.18
C LEU A 85 -11.48 -3.44 -28.44
N GLY A 86 -12.08 -3.25 -29.62
CA GLY A 86 -11.37 -3.02 -30.88
C GLY A 86 -11.19 -4.26 -31.77
N ASN A 87 -11.78 -5.40 -31.40
CA ASN A 87 -11.89 -6.57 -32.27
C ASN A 87 -13.32 -6.75 -32.81
N ARG A 88 -13.52 -7.83 -33.58
CA ARG A 88 -14.82 -8.24 -34.09
C ARG A 88 -15.72 -8.88 -33.01
N ARG A 89 -15.21 -9.18 -31.82
CA ARG A 89 -15.96 -9.82 -30.74
C ARG A 89 -16.72 -8.76 -29.94
N ARG A 90 -17.96 -9.09 -29.57
CA ARG A 90 -18.78 -8.26 -28.68
C ARG A 90 -18.76 -8.85 -27.28
N TYR A 91 -18.36 -8.06 -26.30
CA TYR A 91 -18.33 -8.47 -24.89
C TYR A 91 -19.61 -7.97 -24.21
N LEU A 92 -20.69 -8.76 -24.30
CA LEU A 92 -22.02 -8.42 -23.77
C LEU A 92 -22.14 -8.77 -22.28
N TRP A 93 -22.15 -7.77 -21.42
CA TRP A 93 -22.14 -7.96 -19.97
C TRP A 93 -23.23 -7.18 -19.25
N THR A 94 -23.74 -7.75 -18.16
CA THR A 94 -24.70 -7.10 -17.27
C THR A 94 -23.96 -6.38 -16.15
N PHE A 95 -23.83 -5.06 -16.28
CA PHE A 95 -23.15 -4.22 -15.31
C PHE A 95 -24.09 -3.81 -14.18
N ILE A 96 -23.56 -3.67 -12.96
CA ILE A 96 -24.26 -3.00 -11.87
C ILE A 96 -24.13 -1.48 -12.04
N ILE A 97 -25.24 -0.76 -11.95
CA ILE A 97 -25.23 0.71 -11.94
C ILE A 97 -24.92 1.17 -10.53
N ALA A 98 -23.82 1.90 -10.34
CA ALA A 98 -23.34 2.31 -9.02
C ALA A 98 -22.97 3.79 -8.95
N ASP A 99 -22.95 4.35 -7.74
CA ASP A 99 -22.46 5.72 -7.49
C ASP A 99 -20.93 5.77 -7.51
N VAL A 100 -20.36 5.64 -8.71
CA VAL A 100 -18.90 5.64 -8.94
C VAL A 100 -18.55 6.65 -10.03
N PRO A 101 -17.38 7.32 -9.93
CA PRO A 101 -16.99 8.35 -10.90
C PRO A 101 -16.52 7.77 -12.24
N THR A 102 -16.27 6.47 -12.32
CA THR A 102 -15.67 5.80 -13.48
C THR A 102 -16.21 4.38 -13.58
N ALA A 103 -16.45 3.90 -14.80
CA ALA A 103 -16.80 2.50 -15.02
C ALA A 103 -15.62 1.58 -14.73
N ILE A 104 -15.91 0.37 -14.24
CA ILE A 104 -14.90 -0.61 -13.82
C ILE A 104 -15.22 -1.95 -14.48
N LEU A 105 -14.21 -2.55 -15.12
CA LEU A 105 -14.21 -3.97 -15.46
C LEU A 105 -13.58 -4.71 -14.29
N GLY A 106 -14.44 -5.40 -13.55
CA GLY A 106 -14.07 -6.25 -12.42
C GLY A 106 -13.64 -7.63 -12.85
N ILE A 107 -13.26 -8.44 -11.86
CA ILE A 107 -12.80 -9.81 -12.07
C ILE A 107 -13.88 -10.72 -12.65
N ASP A 108 -15.16 -10.42 -12.42
CA ASP A 108 -16.32 -11.13 -12.98
C ASP A 108 -16.34 -11.11 -14.51
N PHE A 109 -16.17 -9.93 -15.11
CA PHE A 109 -16.09 -9.75 -16.56
C PHE A 109 -14.80 -10.35 -17.11
N LEU A 110 -13.67 -10.07 -16.44
CA LEU A 110 -12.35 -10.52 -16.90
C LEU A 110 -12.26 -12.05 -16.92
N GLN A 111 -12.78 -12.73 -15.89
CA GLN A 111 -12.79 -14.19 -15.85
C GLN A 111 -13.77 -14.78 -16.86
N HIS A 112 -14.99 -14.22 -16.98
CA HIS A 112 -15.99 -14.74 -17.91
C HIS A 112 -15.50 -14.75 -19.37
N TYR A 113 -14.72 -13.73 -19.75
CA TYR A 113 -14.17 -13.61 -21.10
C TYR A 113 -12.71 -14.06 -21.21
N GLU A 114 -12.15 -14.64 -20.14
CA GLU A 114 -10.76 -15.12 -20.08
C GLU A 114 -9.73 -14.05 -20.51
N LEU A 115 -9.93 -12.82 -20.05
CA LEU A 115 -9.06 -11.69 -20.39
C LEU A 115 -7.92 -11.60 -19.37
N LEU A 116 -6.69 -11.86 -19.83
CA LEU A 116 -5.48 -11.65 -19.02
C LEU A 116 -5.10 -10.17 -18.99
N VAL A 117 -4.75 -9.68 -17.80
CA VAL A 117 -4.30 -8.30 -17.58
C VAL A 117 -2.77 -8.25 -17.61
N ASP A 118 -2.19 -7.65 -18.64
CA ASP A 118 -0.76 -7.32 -18.69
C ASP A 118 -0.56 -5.85 -18.31
N SER A 119 -0.29 -5.63 -17.02
CA SER A 119 -0.11 -4.29 -16.44
C SER A 119 1.19 -3.61 -16.89
N ARG A 120 2.18 -4.37 -17.37
CA ARG A 120 3.46 -3.80 -17.83
C ARG A 120 3.28 -3.13 -19.18
N ARG A 121 2.53 -3.77 -20.08
CA ARG A 121 2.25 -3.24 -21.43
C ARG A 121 0.91 -2.51 -21.52
N LEU A 122 0.13 -2.50 -20.44
CA LEU A 122 -1.21 -1.93 -20.38
C LEU A 122 -2.10 -2.49 -21.49
N GLN A 123 -2.19 -3.81 -21.51
CA GLN A 123 -3.00 -4.53 -22.48
C GLN A 123 -3.85 -5.61 -21.82
N LEU A 124 -5.03 -5.83 -22.38
CA LEU A 124 -5.81 -7.04 -22.14
C LEU A 124 -5.48 -8.06 -23.23
N ILE A 125 -5.36 -9.32 -22.85
CA ILE A 125 -5.11 -10.43 -23.78
C ILE A 125 -6.30 -11.38 -23.68
N ASP A 126 -7.07 -11.50 -24.75
CA ASP A 126 -8.11 -12.53 -24.87
C ASP A 126 -7.44 -13.86 -25.17
N THR A 127 -7.48 -14.81 -24.24
CA THR A 127 -6.86 -16.13 -24.40
C THR A 127 -7.56 -16.98 -25.44
N SER A 128 -8.88 -16.80 -25.61
CA SER A 128 -9.68 -17.58 -26.55
C SER A 128 -9.42 -17.20 -28.00
N SER A 129 -9.15 -15.92 -28.27
CA SER A 129 -8.86 -15.42 -29.63
C SER A 129 -7.42 -14.98 -29.85
N ASN A 130 -6.56 -15.13 -28.84
CA ASN A 130 -5.18 -14.62 -28.78
C ASN A 130 -5.05 -13.14 -29.21
N SER A 131 -6.11 -12.36 -28.99
CA SER A 131 -6.19 -10.94 -29.38
C SER A 131 -5.69 -10.05 -28.25
N LYS A 132 -5.01 -8.95 -28.60
CA LYS A 132 -4.46 -8.00 -27.64
C LYS A 132 -5.16 -6.66 -27.79
N PHE A 133 -5.57 -6.08 -26.67
CA PHE A 133 -6.22 -4.78 -26.63
C PHE A 133 -5.36 -3.81 -25.84
N MET A 134 -4.83 -2.82 -26.54
CA MET A 134 -4.06 -1.75 -25.90
C MET A 134 -5.01 -0.84 -25.13
N GLY A 135 -4.69 -0.58 -23.88
CA GLY A 135 -5.33 0.50 -23.14
C GLY A 135 -4.41 1.69 -22.97
N CYS A 136 -4.88 2.64 -22.16
CA CYS A 136 -4.22 3.91 -21.93
C CYS A 136 -3.99 4.15 -20.44
N LYS A 137 -3.03 5.03 -20.14
CA LYS A 137 -2.78 5.52 -18.78
C LYS A 137 -3.76 6.63 -18.44
N ALA A 138 -4.13 6.73 -17.17
CA ALA A 138 -4.75 7.96 -16.67
C ALA A 138 -3.84 9.17 -16.94
N HIS A 139 -4.40 10.20 -17.59
CA HIS A 139 -3.85 11.55 -17.48
C HIS A 139 -4.09 12.08 -16.05
N MET A 140 -3.23 13.00 -15.61
CA MET A 140 -3.00 13.46 -14.23
C MET A 140 -4.25 13.56 -13.30
N ASN A 141 -4.01 13.31 -12.00
CA ASN A 141 -4.87 13.45 -10.80
C ASN A 141 -5.64 12.24 -10.26
N ALA A 142 -5.52 11.05 -10.85
CA ALA A 142 -6.19 9.85 -10.30
C ALA A 142 -5.24 8.97 -9.45
N TYR A 143 -4.62 9.53 -8.41
CA TYR A 143 -4.06 8.69 -7.33
C TYR A 143 -5.14 8.49 -6.28
N ARG A 144 -5.95 7.43 -6.39
CA ARG A 144 -6.78 6.98 -5.27
C ARG A 144 -6.58 5.50 -5.02
N ILE A 145 -5.60 5.19 -4.19
CA ILE A 145 -5.58 3.97 -3.38
C ILE A 145 -5.62 4.44 -1.92
N LEU A 146 -6.81 4.41 -1.31
CA LEU A 146 -6.93 4.33 0.15
C LEU A 146 -7.36 2.90 0.45
N GLY A 147 -6.38 2.01 0.30
CA GLY A 147 -6.53 0.57 0.46
C GLY A 147 -5.75 0.09 1.68
N THR A 148 -6.19 0.49 2.86
CA THR A 148 -6.16 -0.29 4.10
C THR A 148 -7.46 0.13 4.81
N PHE A 149 -8.39 -0.75 5.15
CA PHE A 149 -8.37 -1.50 6.40
C PHE A 149 -9.47 -2.59 6.47
N TYR A 150 -9.34 -3.35 7.55
CA TYR A 150 -9.94 -4.60 8.00
C TYR A 150 -11.47 -4.75 7.89
N SER A 151 -11.90 -6.03 7.86
CA SER A 151 -13.28 -6.47 8.06
C SER A 151 -13.96 -5.66 9.18
N ARG A 152 -15.17 -5.16 8.91
CA ARG A 152 -16.01 -4.43 9.88
C ARG A 152 -16.38 -5.25 11.13
N ASP A 153 -16.20 -6.58 11.07
CA ASP A 153 -16.43 -7.50 12.19
C ASP A 153 -15.18 -7.77 13.04
N ASP A 154 -14.11 -6.98 12.89
CA ASP A 154 -12.99 -7.07 13.82
C ASP A 154 -13.13 -6.04 14.95
N LYS A 155 -13.29 -6.53 16.18
CA LYS A 155 -13.38 -5.75 17.43
C LYS A 155 -12.28 -4.68 17.61
N PHE A 156 -11.20 -4.77 16.85
CA PHE A 156 -10.10 -3.81 16.87
C PHE A 156 -10.30 -2.59 15.94
N HIS A 157 -11.25 -2.61 15.01
CA HIS A 157 -11.45 -1.48 14.09
C HIS A 157 -11.89 -0.21 14.83
N ALA A 158 -12.84 -0.34 15.77
CA ALA A 158 -13.26 0.76 16.64
C ALA A 158 -12.08 1.30 17.48
N LEU A 159 -11.12 0.44 17.85
CA LEU A 159 -9.95 0.84 18.61
C LEU A 159 -8.98 1.67 17.75
N PHE A 160 -8.77 1.31 16.49
CA PHE A 160 -7.92 2.08 15.57
C PHE A 160 -8.54 3.41 15.18
N GLU A 161 -9.87 3.47 15.02
CA GLU A 161 -10.58 4.74 14.83
C GLU A 161 -10.49 5.65 16.05
N LYS A 162 -10.58 5.08 17.26
CA LYS A 162 -10.44 5.82 18.51
C LYS A 162 -9.01 6.31 18.77
N PHE A 163 -8.01 5.56 18.30
CA PHE A 163 -6.59 5.85 18.53
C PHE A 163 -5.77 5.83 17.23
N PRO A 164 -6.01 6.79 16.30
CA PRO A 164 -5.38 6.79 14.98
C PRO A 164 -3.86 6.96 15.04
N VAL A 165 -3.35 7.50 16.15
CA VAL A 165 -1.91 7.71 16.41
C VAL A 165 -1.15 6.38 16.52
N ILE A 166 -1.77 5.30 17.00
CA ILE A 166 -1.11 4.00 17.23
C ILE A 166 -0.66 3.34 15.91
N THR A 167 -1.36 3.64 14.82
CA THR A 167 -1.08 3.08 13.49
C THR A 167 -0.19 3.98 12.63
N LYS A 168 0.18 5.18 13.12
CA LYS A 168 1.09 6.06 12.38
C LYS A 168 2.51 5.51 12.43
N PRO A 169 3.29 5.66 11.35
CA PRO A 169 4.73 5.42 11.38
C PRO A 169 5.38 6.19 12.53
N LEU A 170 6.42 5.62 13.14
CA LEU A 170 7.12 6.22 14.30
C LEU A 170 7.65 7.62 13.96
N GLU A 171 7.98 7.83 12.69
CA GLU A 171 8.48 9.06 12.09
C GLU A 171 7.43 10.20 12.07
N GLU A 172 6.15 9.87 12.22
CA GLU A 172 5.03 10.82 12.25
C GLU A 172 4.45 11.03 13.66
N LEU A 173 5.02 10.38 14.68
CA LEU A 173 4.60 10.60 16.05
C LEU A 173 5.13 11.97 16.53
N PRO A 174 4.29 12.81 17.16
CA PRO A 174 4.79 14.01 17.81
C PRO A 174 5.87 13.63 18.82
N SER A 175 6.91 14.46 18.95
CA SER A 175 7.95 14.24 19.95
C SER A 175 7.28 14.03 21.31
N VAL A 176 7.63 12.94 21.98
CA VAL A 176 7.04 12.54 23.26
C VAL A 176 7.04 13.76 24.19
N THR A 177 5.87 14.06 24.75
CA THR A 177 5.60 15.23 25.58
C THR A 177 6.75 15.52 26.55
N ASN A 178 7.39 16.69 26.37
CA ASN A 178 8.60 17.19 27.03
C ASN A 178 8.56 17.34 28.58
N ARG A 179 7.79 16.56 29.34
CA ARG A 179 7.62 16.77 30.79
C ARG A 179 8.31 15.75 31.68
N VAL A 180 8.72 14.61 31.15
CA VAL A 180 9.43 13.57 31.91
C VAL A 180 10.63 13.12 31.10
N VAL A 181 11.82 13.27 31.68
CA VAL A 181 13.08 12.77 31.11
C VAL A 181 13.53 11.54 31.88
N HIS A 182 14.04 10.53 31.16
CA HIS A 182 14.63 9.38 31.81
C HIS A 182 16.04 9.73 32.30
N HIS A 183 16.27 9.64 33.61
CA HIS A 183 17.58 9.86 34.23
C HIS A 183 18.19 8.52 34.66
N ILE A 184 19.30 8.15 34.03
CA ILE A 184 20.07 6.95 34.39
C ILE A 184 21.15 7.37 35.38
N VAL A 185 21.06 6.86 36.62
CA VAL A 185 22.08 7.08 37.64
C VAL A 185 23.26 6.14 37.38
N THR A 186 24.41 6.69 36.99
CA THR A 186 25.67 5.94 36.85
C THR A 186 26.50 6.02 38.13
N ARG A 187 27.29 4.97 38.41
CA ARG A 187 28.25 4.92 39.52
C ARG A 187 29.63 4.55 38.97
N GLY A 188 30.68 5.20 39.48
CA GLY A 188 32.06 4.97 39.03
C GLY A 188 32.48 5.81 37.81
N PRO A 189 33.73 5.66 37.35
CA PRO A 189 34.28 6.47 36.25
C PRO A 189 33.73 6.04 34.87
N PRO A 190 33.73 6.96 33.88
CA PRO A 190 33.35 6.64 32.50
C PRO A 190 34.16 5.53 31.85
N VAL A 191 33.49 4.68 31.07
CA VAL A 191 34.13 3.62 30.27
C VAL A 191 34.10 4.01 28.79
N THR A 192 35.26 3.92 28.14
CA THR A 192 35.43 4.23 26.72
C THR A 192 36.12 3.08 25.98
N ALA A 193 35.60 2.75 24.81
CA ALA A 193 36.15 1.74 23.93
C ALA A 193 36.28 2.27 22.50
N ARG A 194 37.37 1.89 21.82
CA ARG A 194 37.64 2.33 20.44
C ARG A 194 36.61 1.74 19.46
N PRO A 195 36.19 2.48 18.42
CA PRO A 195 35.31 1.96 17.38
C PRO A 195 35.91 0.73 16.69
N ARG A 196 35.07 -0.29 16.45
CA ARG A 196 35.45 -1.49 15.70
C ARG A 196 35.43 -1.22 14.20
N ARG A 197 36.41 -1.76 13.46
CA ARG A 197 36.42 -1.72 11.99
C ARG A 197 35.23 -2.50 11.44
N LEU A 198 34.59 -1.94 10.43
CA LEU A 198 33.43 -2.52 9.76
C LEU A 198 33.79 -2.84 8.31
N ALA A 199 33.25 -3.95 7.80
CA ALA A 199 33.31 -4.25 6.37
C ALA A 199 32.59 -3.14 5.57
N PRO A 200 32.98 -2.88 4.31
CA PRO A 200 32.47 -1.73 3.53
C PRO A 200 30.93 -1.70 3.40
N ASP A 201 30.30 -2.85 3.22
CA ASP A 201 28.85 -3.01 3.12
C ASP A 201 28.13 -2.61 4.44
N LYS A 202 28.64 -3.12 5.56
CA LYS A 202 28.16 -2.80 6.90
C LYS A 202 28.38 -1.32 7.21
N LEU A 203 29.54 -0.78 6.87
CA LEU A 203 29.84 0.64 7.09
C LEU A 203 28.90 1.56 6.30
N ALA A 204 28.63 1.24 5.03
CA ALA A 204 27.68 1.99 4.21
C ALA A 204 26.25 1.93 4.78
N PHE A 205 25.82 0.74 5.23
CA PHE A 205 24.53 0.58 5.89
C PHE A 205 24.44 1.40 7.19
N ALA A 206 25.46 1.32 8.04
CA ALA A 206 25.51 2.04 9.30
C ALA A 206 25.42 3.55 9.09
N LYS A 207 26.24 4.11 8.18
CA LYS A 207 26.22 5.55 7.87
C LYS A 207 24.83 6.04 7.49
N ARG A 208 24.20 5.36 6.51
CA ARG A 208 22.85 5.69 6.06
C ARG A 208 21.84 5.66 7.20
N GLU A 209 21.91 4.66 8.08
CA GLU A 209 21.00 4.56 9.21
C GLU A 209 21.24 5.67 10.24
N PHE A 210 22.50 5.99 10.57
CA PHE A 210 22.81 7.12 11.44
C PHE A 210 22.35 8.46 10.87
N ASP A 211 22.50 8.67 9.56
CA ASP A 211 22.01 9.89 8.88
C ASP A 211 20.48 10.01 9.01
N ASN A 212 19.75 8.90 8.86
CA ASN A 212 18.30 8.87 9.07
C ASN A 212 17.92 9.18 10.54
N LEU A 213 18.63 8.59 11.51
CA LEU A 213 18.38 8.82 12.94
C LEU A 213 18.70 10.27 13.35
N LEU A 214 19.70 10.89 12.73
CA LEU A 214 20.02 12.32 12.89
C LEU A 214 18.91 13.19 12.31
N ALA A 215 18.49 12.92 11.07
CA ALA A 215 17.45 13.68 10.38
C ALA A 215 16.09 13.62 11.11
N THR A 216 15.78 12.49 11.74
CA THR A 216 14.56 12.28 12.53
C THR A 216 14.67 12.81 13.97
N GLY A 217 15.84 13.30 14.39
CA GLY A 217 16.06 13.86 15.73
C GLY A 217 16.09 12.82 16.85
N ILE A 218 16.17 11.51 16.52
CA ILE A 218 16.27 10.43 17.51
C ILE A 218 17.64 10.44 18.20
N ILE A 219 18.70 10.75 17.45
CA ILE A 219 20.06 10.91 17.97
C ILE A 219 20.61 12.31 17.68
N ARG A 220 21.69 12.66 18.37
CA ARG A 220 22.45 13.89 18.13
C ARG A 220 23.94 13.66 18.32
N PRO A 221 24.81 14.45 17.68
CA PRO A 221 26.23 14.47 18.02
C PRO A 221 26.44 14.79 19.50
N SER A 222 27.43 14.18 20.12
CA SER A 222 27.81 14.47 21.50
C SER A 222 29.31 14.31 21.70
N HIS A 223 29.85 15.01 22.69
CA HIS A 223 31.23 14.87 23.15
C HIS A 223 31.21 14.24 24.54
N SER A 224 31.21 12.91 24.60
CA SER A 224 31.00 12.13 25.83
C SER A 224 32.28 11.40 26.25
N PRO A 225 32.59 11.32 27.55
CA PRO A 225 33.65 10.44 28.04
C PRO A 225 33.27 8.94 27.99
N TRP A 226 32.00 8.64 27.71
CA TRP A 226 31.48 7.28 27.53
C TRP A 226 31.39 6.93 26.04
N ALA A 227 31.93 5.77 25.64
CA ALA A 227 31.82 5.27 24.28
C ALA A 227 31.86 3.74 24.22
N SER A 228 30.92 3.13 23.46
CA SER A 228 30.86 1.69 23.22
C SER A 228 30.92 1.38 21.72
N PRO A 229 31.59 0.29 21.30
CA PRO A 229 31.80 0.01 19.88
C PRO A 229 30.53 -0.57 19.23
N LEU A 230 30.19 -0.06 18.05
CA LEU A 230 29.09 -0.58 17.24
C LEU A 230 29.33 -2.05 16.85
N HIS A 231 28.34 -2.89 17.10
CA HIS A 231 28.29 -4.26 16.59
C HIS A 231 27.10 -4.42 15.64
N MET A 232 27.37 -4.88 14.41
CA MET A 232 26.33 -5.11 13.39
C MET A 232 26.14 -6.59 13.12
N VAL A 233 24.95 -7.07 13.46
CA VAL A 233 24.49 -8.43 13.23
C VAL A 233 23.54 -8.44 12.04
N ARG A 234 23.73 -9.40 11.13
CA ARG A 234 22.75 -9.66 10.07
C ARG A 234 21.56 -10.37 10.69
N LYS A 235 20.37 -9.78 10.63
CA LYS A 235 19.16 -10.51 11.03
C LYS A 235 18.81 -11.53 9.93
N LYS A 236 18.42 -12.74 10.33
CA LYS A 236 17.94 -13.77 9.40
C LYS A 236 16.63 -13.29 8.76
N MET A 237 16.54 -13.38 7.44
CA MET A 237 15.48 -12.68 6.70
C MET A 237 14.48 -13.59 6.01
N GLY A 238 13.22 -13.15 6.02
CA GLY A 238 12.41 -13.14 4.80
C GLY A 238 12.67 -11.83 4.05
N LEU A 239 13.54 -11.87 3.03
CA LEU A 239 14.02 -10.88 2.02
C LEU A 239 14.01 -9.33 2.26
N VAL A 240 15.14 -8.76 2.68
CA VAL A 240 15.99 -7.67 2.09
C VAL A 240 16.89 -7.10 3.19
N GLY A 241 18.21 -7.04 2.94
CA GLY A 241 19.32 -7.05 3.90
C GLY A 241 19.24 -6.08 5.08
N ASP A 242 18.46 -6.42 6.09
CA ASP A 242 18.39 -5.65 7.33
C ASP A 242 19.48 -6.11 8.30
N HIS A 243 20.45 -5.24 8.55
CA HIS A 243 21.39 -5.36 9.67
C HIS A 243 20.77 -4.68 10.89
N ALA A 244 20.85 -5.32 12.06
CA ALA A 244 20.51 -4.69 13.31
C ALA A 244 21.80 -4.32 14.05
N ALA A 245 21.85 -3.09 14.54
CA ALA A 245 22.87 -2.64 15.47
C ALA A 245 22.50 -3.10 16.88
N THR A 246 23.49 -3.57 17.64
CA THR A 246 23.37 -3.75 19.09
C THR A 246 24.63 -3.21 19.73
N THR A 247 24.44 -2.52 20.84
CA THR A 247 25.54 -2.08 21.71
C THR A 247 25.63 -3.12 22.83
N GLU A 248 26.78 -3.75 22.98
CA GLU A 248 27.08 -4.51 24.19
C GLU A 248 27.59 -3.51 25.23
N LEU A 249 26.97 -3.51 26.41
CA LEU A 249 27.45 -2.81 27.61
C LEU A 249 28.45 -3.72 28.33
#